data_AF-A0A846DND8-F1
#
_entry.id   AF-A0A846DND8-F1
#
_cell.length_a   1.000
_cell.length_b   1.000
_cell.length_c   1.000
_cell.angle_alpha   90.00
_cell.angle_beta   90.00
_cell.angle_gamma   90.00
#
_symmetry.space_group_name_H-M   'P 1'
#
loop_
_entity.id
_entity.type
_entity.pdbx_description
1 polymer ?
#
loop_
_entity_poly.entity_id
_entity_poly.type
_entity_poly.pdbx_seq_one_letter_code
_entity_poly.pdbx_strand_id
1 'polypeptide(L)'
;MAKSDPNRILRLLPLFAGSLGGLLLLINRLTTSELLDSQARSDVLGVILSALLILIGLIWQQIQPRSPDAVELIGEEGFEFLPHLPDFVKTELAWASHLLLTNTVTRSLVIYYQGEVLLRRGILGVKREVKPGNIR
;
A
#
# COMPACT_ATOMS: atom_id res chain seq x y z
N MET A 1 10.42 -13.38 -8.16
CA MET A 1 11.42 -12.33 -8.45
C MET A 1 10.85 -11.01 -7.98
N ALA A 2 11.49 -10.33 -7.02
CA ALA A 2 11.01 -9.05 -6.52
C ALA A 2 11.04 -7.99 -7.63
N LYS A 3 9.90 -7.34 -7.88
CA LYS A 3 9.75 -6.30 -8.90
C LYS A 3 10.68 -5.13 -8.54
N SER A 4 11.52 -4.70 -9.48
CA SER A 4 12.43 -3.56 -9.28
C SER A 4 11.61 -2.32 -8.92
N ASP A 5 11.94 -1.67 -7.82
CA ASP A 5 11.28 -0.46 -7.34
C ASP A 5 11.62 0.74 -8.25
N PRO A 6 10.67 1.23 -9.08
CA PRO A 6 10.94 2.30 -10.03
C PRO A 6 11.25 3.64 -9.35
N ASN A 7 10.80 3.83 -8.11
CA ASN A 7 10.96 5.09 -7.37
C ASN A 7 12.18 5.08 -6.45
N ARG A 8 13.05 4.07 -6.54
CA ARG A 8 14.21 3.91 -5.67
C ARG A 8 15.15 5.11 -5.72
N ILE A 9 15.41 5.65 -6.92
CA ILE A 9 16.30 6.80 -7.11
C ILE A 9 15.71 8.05 -6.45
N LEU A 10 14.42 8.32 -6.68
CA LEU A 10 13.72 9.45 -6.10
C LEU A 10 13.74 9.41 -4.57
N ARG A 11 13.60 8.21 -3.99
CA ARG A 11 13.63 8.01 -2.54
C ARG A 11 14.99 8.29 -1.91
N LEU A 12 16.06 8.11 -2.67
CA LEU A 12 17.44 8.33 -2.20
C LEU A 12 17.87 9.79 -2.31
N LEU A 13 17.17 10.62 -3.10
CA LEU A 13 17.56 12.01 -3.34
C LEU A 13 17.71 12.84 -2.06
N PRO A 14 16.72 12.87 -1.13
CA PRO A 14 16.85 13.69 0.08
C PRO A 14 18.01 13.20 0.96
N LEU A 15 18.18 11.89 1.09
CA LEU A 15 19.25 11.29 1.89
C LEU A 15 20.63 11.62 1.32
N PHE A 16 20.80 11.51 -0.01
CA PHE A 16 22.05 11.83 -0.69
C PHE A 16 22.35 13.32 -0.62
N ALA A 17 21.38 14.18 -0.94
CA ALA A 17 21.54 15.63 -0.90
C ALA A 17 21.86 16.14 0.52
N GLY A 18 21.15 15.64 1.54
CA GLY A 18 21.40 16.00 2.93
C GLY A 18 22.78 15.58 3.41
N SER A 19 23.20 14.34 3.10
CA SER A 19 24.51 13.81 3.46
C SER A 19 25.64 14.56 2.75
N LEU A 20 25.53 14.78 1.44
CA LEU A 20 26.52 15.51 0.66
C LEU A 20 26.62 16.98 1.12
N GLY A 21 25.48 17.64 1.32
CA GLY A 21 25.44 19.01 1.83
C GLY A 21 26.07 19.14 3.22
N GLY A 22 25.80 18.19 4.12
CA GLY A 22 26.38 18.19 5.47
C GLY A 22 27.89 17.98 5.45
N LEU A 23 28.36 17.08 4.58
CA LEU A 23 29.79 16.85 4.38
C LEU A 23 30.50 18.09 3.81
N LEU A 24 29.89 18.74 2.82
CA LEU A 24 30.44 19.98 2.24
C LEU A 24 30.48 21.12 3.25
N LEU A 25 29.47 21.27 4.10
CA LEU A 25 29.49 22.26 5.20
C LEU A 25 30.57 21.95 6.23
N LEU A 26 30.78 20.66 6.56
CA LEU A 26 31.85 20.24 7.45
C LEU A 26 33.23 20.57 6.87
N ILE A 27 33.46 20.23 5.59
CA ILE A 27 34.70 20.57 4.90
C ILE A 27 34.90 22.08 4.90
N ASN A 28 33.87 22.84 4.49
CA ASN A 28 33.90 24.30 4.50
C ASN A 28 34.29 24.85 5.86
N ARG A 29 33.73 24.30 6.94
CA ARG A 29 34.04 24.71 8.31
C ARG A 29 35.47 24.41 8.74
N LEU A 30 36.02 23.27 8.33
CA LEU A 30 37.40 22.87 8.65
C LEU A 30 38.45 23.65 7.86
N THR A 31 38.11 24.13 6.66
CA THR A 31 39.02 24.88 5.79
C THR A 31 38.93 26.40 5.96
N THR A 32 37.95 26.91 6.70
CA THR A 32 37.75 28.35 6.91
C THR A 32 38.66 28.86 8.04
N SER A 33 39.59 29.76 7.72
CA SER A 33 40.54 30.35 8.68
C SER A 33 39.92 31.45 9.56
N GLU A 34 39.11 32.33 8.98
CA GLU A 34 38.37 33.37 9.71
C GLU A 34 36.89 33.24 9.42
N LEU A 35 36.08 33.13 10.48
CA LEU A 35 34.65 32.91 10.36
C LEU A 35 33.89 34.25 10.40
N LEU A 36 33.20 34.58 9.31
CA LEU A 36 32.28 35.71 9.27
C LEU A 36 30.95 35.38 9.97
N ASP A 37 30.32 36.38 10.58
CA ASP A 37 29.00 36.25 11.21
C ASP A 37 27.91 35.78 10.25
N SER A 38 27.94 36.26 8.99
CA SER A 38 27.01 35.83 7.94
C SER A 38 27.21 34.36 7.58
N GLN A 39 28.46 33.90 7.54
CA GLN A 39 28.80 32.50 7.29
C GLN A 39 28.35 31.60 8.44
N ALA A 40 28.55 32.02 9.70
CA ALA A 40 28.09 31.27 10.86
C ALA A 40 26.57 31.06 10.88
N ARG A 41 25.78 32.08 10.52
CA ARG A 41 24.31 31.97 10.41
C ARG A 41 23.88 31.04 9.28
N SER A 42 24.57 31.11 8.13
CA SER A 42 24.33 30.23 6.99
C SER A 42 24.66 28.77 7.32
N ASP A 43 25.79 28.52 7.99
CA ASP A 43 26.22 27.18 8.42
C ASP A 43 25.14 26.51 9.31
N VAL A 44 24.58 27.26 10.27
CA VAL A 44 23.51 26.75 11.15
C VAL A 44 22.28 26.33 10.34
N LEU A 45 21.81 27.20 9.44
CA LEU A 45 20.68 26.88 8.57
C LEU A 45 20.97 25.68 7.65
N GLY A 46 22.19 25.61 7.11
CA GLY A 46 22.64 24.52 6.25
C GLY A 46 22.69 23.17 6.97
N VAL A 47 23.22 23.14 8.20
CA VAL A 47 23.25 21.92 9.02
C VAL A 47 21.84 21.45 9.36
N ILE A 48 20.95 22.37 9.74
CA ILE A 48 19.53 22.05 9.98
C ILE A 48 18.89 21.47 8.72
N LEU A 49 19.10 22.09 7.56
CA LEU A 49 18.58 21.60 6.28
C LEU A 49 19.10 20.19 5.95
N SER A 50 20.39 19.94 6.11
CA SER A 50 20.99 18.63 5.91
C SER A 50 20.39 17.57 6.82
N ALA A 51 20.21 17.88 8.11
CA ALA A 51 19.58 16.96 9.07
C ALA A 51 18.12 16.66 8.68
N LEU A 52 17.34 17.66 8.28
CA LEU A 52 15.96 17.49 7.82
C LEU A 52 15.88 16.63 6.55
N LEU A 53 16.76 16.86 5.57
CA LEU A 53 16.81 16.07 4.34
C LEU A 53 17.16 14.60 4.59
N ILE A 54 18.10 14.33 5.50
CA ILE A 54 18.44 12.97 5.92
C ILE A 54 17.24 12.32 6.60
N LEU A 55 16.59 13.00 7.54
CA LEU A 55 15.40 12.49 8.24
C LEU A 55 14.27 12.16 7.25
N ILE A 56 13.96 13.07 6.32
CA ILE A 56 12.95 12.84 5.28
C ILE A 56 13.31 11.63 4.42
N GLY A 57 14.57 11.52 4.00
CA GLY A 57 15.07 10.37 3.23
C GLY A 57 14.90 9.04 3.99
N LEU A 58 15.18 9.02 5.29
CA LEU A 58 14.97 7.84 6.14
C LEU A 58 13.50 7.48 6.27
N ILE A 59 12.62 8.47 6.48
CA ILE A 59 11.16 8.26 6.54
C ILE A 59 10.66 7.64 5.22
N TRP A 60 11.12 8.16 4.08
CA TRP A 60 10.74 7.64 2.75
C TRP A 60 11.20 6.20 2.49
N GLN A 61 12.28 5.76 3.14
CA GLN A 61 12.72 4.35 3.05
C GLN A 61 11.86 3.41 3.89
N GLN A 62 11.30 3.88 5.02
CA GLN A 62 10.48 3.07 5.93
C GLN A 62 9.07 2.82 5.40
N ILE A 63 8.51 3.75 4.63
CA ILE A 63 7.17 3.63 4.04
C ILE A 63 7.26 2.76 2.77
N GLN A 64 7.41 1.45 2.96
CA GLN A 64 7.19 0.47 1.90
C GLN A 64 5.77 -0.09 2.04
N PRO A 65 4.89 0.11 1.04
CA PRO A 65 3.63 -0.60 1.00
C PRO A 65 3.96 -2.09 0.91
N ARG A 66 3.74 -2.85 1.98
CA ARG A 66 3.74 -4.30 1.88
C ARG A 66 2.50 -4.67 1.09
N SER A 67 2.69 -5.28 -0.08
CA SER A 67 1.58 -5.97 -0.72
C SER A 67 1.06 -7.03 0.26
N PRO A 68 -0.26 -7.11 0.50
CA PRO A 68 -0.82 -8.16 1.33
C PRO A 68 -0.35 -9.52 0.78
N ASP A 69 0.05 -10.43 1.66
CA ASP A 69 0.35 -11.80 1.26
C ASP A 69 -0.93 -12.39 0.67
N ALA A 70 -0.94 -12.61 -0.64
CA ALA A 70 -2.05 -13.23 -1.33
C ALA A 70 -2.02 -14.72 -0.99
N VAL A 71 -2.89 -15.13 -0.06
CA VAL A 71 -3.11 -16.55 0.23
C VAL A 71 -3.76 -17.19 -0.99
N GLU A 72 -3.16 -18.28 -1.49
CA GLU A 72 -3.83 -19.13 -2.48
C GLU A 72 -5.05 -19.77 -1.81
N LEU A 73 -6.24 -19.41 -2.30
CA LEU A 73 -7.47 -20.00 -1.81
C LEU A 73 -7.60 -21.44 -2.31
N ILE A 74 -7.94 -22.34 -1.40
CA ILE A 74 -8.19 -23.75 -1.73
C ILE A 74 -9.68 -23.92 -2.00
N GLY A 75 -10.04 -24.21 -3.25
CA GLY A 75 -11.43 -24.40 -3.66
C GLY A 75 -11.59 -24.47 -5.18
N GLU A 76 -12.83 -24.61 -5.64
CA GLU A 76 -13.18 -24.61 -7.05
C GLU A 76 -13.72 -23.24 -7.45
N GLU A 77 -13.42 -22.78 -8.67
CA GLU A 77 -14.04 -21.57 -9.20
C GLU A 77 -15.52 -21.84 -9.49
N GLY A 78 -16.39 -21.03 -8.89
CA GLY A 78 -17.84 -21.22 -8.99
C GLY A 78 -18.61 -19.91 -9.11
N PHE A 79 -19.84 -20.05 -9.62
CA PHE A 79 -20.80 -18.97 -9.74
C PHE A 79 -22.21 -19.55 -9.56
N GLU A 80 -22.72 -19.46 -8.33
CA GLU A 80 -23.97 -20.09 -7.90
C GLU A 80 -24.96 -19.02 -7.43
N PHE A 81 -26.20 -19.08 -7.92
CA PHE A 81 -27.32 -18.25 -7.45
C PHE A 81 -28.33 -19.09 -6.66
N LEU A 82 -29.11 -18.43 -5.80
CA LEU A 82 -30.35 -19.01 -5.31
C LEU A 82 -31.31 -19.27 -6.50
N PRO A 83 -31.85 -20.50 -6.67
CA PRO A 83 -32.63 -20.87 -7.86
C PRO A 83 -33.83 -19.95 -8.15
N HIS A 84 -34.52 -19.52 -7.08
CA HIS A 84 -35.77 -18.77 -7.14
C HIS A 84 -35.62 -17.24 -7.19
N LEU A 85 -34.40 -16.72 -7.38
CA LEU A 85 -34.18 -15.28 -7.54
C LEU A 85 -34.78 -14.76 -8.85
N PRO A 86 -35.45 -13.57 -8.85
CA PRO A 86 -35.87 -12.90 -10.06
C PRO A 86 -34.68 -12.55 -10.97
N ASP A 87 -34.87 -12.61 -12.29
CA ASP A 87 -33.79 -12.44 -13.27
C ASP A 87 -33.14 -11.05 -13.22
N PHE A 88 -33.93 -10.01 -12.94
CA PHE A 88 -33.41 -8.67 -12.71
C PHE A 88 -32.41 -8.65 -11.55
N VAL A 89 -32.75 -9.30 -10.43
CA VAL A 89 -31.87 -9.38 -9.25
C VAL A 89 -30.62 -10.21 -9.55
N LYS A 90 -30.76 -11.34 -10.28
CA LYS A 90 -29.59 -12.12 -10.72
C LYS A 90 -28.62 -11.28 -11.53
N THR A 91 -29.13 -10.41 -12.40
CA THR A 91 -28.34 -9.53 -13.27
C THR A 91 -27.57 -8.49 -12.44
N GLU A 92 -28.24 -7.81 -11.53
CA GLU A 92 -27.62 -6.83 -10.63
C GLU A 92 -26.54 -7.49 -9.73
N LEU A 93 -26.84 -8.66 -9.16
CA LEU A 93 -25.89 -9.41 -8.34
C LEU A 93 -24.71 -9.93 -9.18
N ALA A 94 -24.93 -10.37 -10.42
CA ALA A 94 -23.87 -10.75 -11.34
C ALA A 94 -22.94 -9.58 -11.63
N TRP A 95 -23.51 -8.40 -11.89
CA TRP A 95 -22.75 -7.19 -12.21
C TRP A 95 -21.96 -6.69 -11.00
N ALA A 96 -22.61 -6.54 -9.84
CA ALA A 96 -21.98 -6.09 -8.61
C ALA A 96 -20.86 -7.04 -8.15
N SER A 97 -21.10 -8.36 -8.20
CA SER A 97 -20.08 -9.35 -7.84
C SER A 97 -18.90 -9.37 -8.81
N HIS A 98 -19.15 -9.14 -10.10
CA HIS A 98 -18.08 -9.05 -11.09
C HIS A 98 -17.19 -7.86 -10.80
N LEU A 99 -17.78 -6.68 -10.57
CA LEU A 99 -17.03 -5.48 -10.26
C LEU A 99 -16.14 -5.65 -9.04
N LEU A 100 -16.67 -6.24 -7.96
CA LEU A 100 -15.89 -6.49 -6.76
C LEU A 100 -14.72 -7.45 -7.02
N LEU A 101 -14.96 -8.56 -7.74
CA LEU A 101 -13.92 -9.55 -8.02
C LEU A 101 -12.83 -9.08 -8.99
N THR A 102 -13.16 -8.16 -9.90
CA THR A 102 -12.19 -7.67 -10.91
C THR A 102 -11.49 -6.38 -10.53
N ASN A 103 -12.10 -5.55 -9.67
CA ASN A 103 -11.55 -4.25 -9.28
C ASN A 103 -10.98 -4.22 -7.85
N THR A 104 -11.08 -5.32 -7.10
CA THR A 104 -10.49 -5.45 -5.77
C THR A 104 -9.62 -6.70 -5.68
N VAL A 105 -8.93 -6.88 -4.55
CA VAL A 105 -8.16 -8.12 -4.27
C VAL A 105 -9.06 -9.30 -3.84
N THR A 106 -10.38 -9.14 -3.86
CA THR A 106 -11.35 -10.17 -3.48
C THR A 106 -11.26 -11.36 -4.44
N ARG A 107 -11.15 -12.57 -3.89
CA ARG A 107 -11.10 -13.82 -4.66
C ARG A 107 -12.38 -14.66 -4.56
N SER A 108 -13.21 -14.38 -3.56
CA SER A 108 -14.49 -15.05 -3.33
C SER A 108 -15.47 -14.08 -2.69
N LEU A 109 -16.73 -14.14 -3.11
CA LEU A 109 -17.81 -13.30 -2.63
C LEU A 109 -19.03 -14.17 -2.30
N VAL A 110 -19.64 -13.90 -1.15
CA VAL A 110 -20.92 -14.48 -0.74
C VAL A 110 -21.87 -13.34 -0.42
N ILE A 111 -23.08 -13.38 -0.98
CA ILE A 111 -24.15 -12.44 -0.66
C ILE A 111 -25.19 -13.19 0.16
N TYR A 112 -25.34 -12.79 1.41
CA TYR A 112 -26.26 -13.39 2.37
C TYR A 112 -27.34 -12.39 2.77
N TYR A 113 -28.60 -12.82 2.73
CA TYR A 113 -29.75 -11.98 3.05
C TYR A 113 -30.86 -12.81 3.69
N GLN A 114 -31.42 -12.30 4.80
CA GLN A 114 -32.56 -12.90 5.50
C GLN A 114 -32.47 -14.42 5.75
N GLY A 115 -31.30 -14.94 6.13
CA GLY A 115 -31.16 -16.37 6.41
C GLY A 115 -30.60 -17.18 5.25
N GLU A 116 -30.61 -16.63 4.03
CA GLU A 116 -30.30 -17.35 2.80
C GLU A 116 -29.09 -16.81 2.06
N VAL A 117 -28.38 -17.70 1.37
CA VAL A 117 -27.27 -17.34 0.48
C VAL A 117 -27.85 -17.07 -0.91
N LEU A 118 -27.86 -15.80 -1.31
CA LEU A 118 -28.39 -15.36 -2.61
C LEU A 118 -27.42 -15.61 -3.76
N LEU A 119 -26.11 -15.39 -3.51
CA LEU A 119 -25.05 -15.55 -4.49
C LEU A 119 -23.77 -16.06 -3.84
N ARG A 120 -23.05 -16.97 -4.53
CA ARG A 120 -21.66 -17.31 -4.25
C ARG A 120 -20.86 -17.24 -5.55
N ARG A 121 -19.74 -16.51 -5.56
CA ARG A 121 -18.90 -16.36 -6.76
C ARG A 121 -17.41 -16.29 -6.42
N GLY A 122 -16.55 -16.89 -7.24
CA GLY A 122 -15.10 -16.90 -7.07
C GLY A 122 -14.60 -18.26 -6.59
N ILE A 123 -13.57 -18.33 -5.74
CA ILE A 123 -13.04 -19.60 -5.22
C ILE A 123 -13.91 -20.10 -4.07
N LEU A 124 -14.70 -21.14 -4.31
CA LEU A 124 -15.68 -21.66 -3.35
C LEU A 124 -15.16 -22.89 -2.61
N GLY A 125 -15.44 -22.93 -1.31
CA GLY A 125 -15.24 -24.14 -0.50
C GLY A 125 -16.37 -25.16 -0.73
N VAL A 126 -16.07 -26.43 -0.42
CA VAL A 126 -16.95 -27.60 -0.64
C VAL A 126 -18.33 -27.45 0.03
N LYS A 127 -18.40 -26.79 1.19
CA LYS A 127 -19.67 -26.55 1.88
C LYS A 127 -20.40 -25.33 1.29
N ARG A 128 -21.64 -25.55 0.85
CA ARG A 128 -22.52 -24.50 0.30
C ARG A 128 -23.09 -23.57 1.36
N GLU A 129 -23.47 -24.13 2.50
CA GLU A 129 -24.01 -23.35 3.61
C GLU A 129 -22.90 -22.53 4.27
N VAL A 130 -23.06 -21.22 4.21
CA VAL A 130 -22.27 -20.27 4.98
C VAL A 130 -23.07 -19.99 6.24
N LYS A 131 -22.51 -20.32 7.41
CA LYS A 131 -23.03 -19.88 8.71
C LYS A 131 -22.23 -18.64 9.10
N PRO A 132 -22.80 -17.43 8.93
CA PRO A 132 -22.11 -16.22 9.35
C PRO A 132 -21.82 -16.33 10.85
N GLY A 133 -20.60 -15.98 11.27
CA GLY A 133 -20.31 -15.84 12.69
C GLY A 133 -21.12 -14.70 13.31
N ASN A 134 -21.16 -14.63 14.65
CA ASN A 134 -21.77 -13.48 15.31
C ASN A 134 -21.07 -12.20 14.86
N ILE A 135 -21.79 -11.34 14.16
CA ILE A 135 -21.35 -9.97 13.89
C ILE A 135 -21.47 -9.25 15.24
N ARG A 136 -20.34 -9.06 15.92
CA ARG A 136 -20.22 -8.20 17.10
C ARG A 136 -19.58 -6.89 16.71
#